data_AF-A0A7R9A9Y9-F1
#
_entry.id   AF-A0A7R9A9Y9-F1
#
_cell.length_a   1.000
_cell.length_b   1.000
_cell.length_c   1.000
_cell.angle_alpha   90.00
_cell.angle_beta   90.00
_cell.angle_gamma   90.00
#
_symmetry.space_group_name_H-M   'P 1'
#
loop_
_entity.id
_entity.type
_entity.pdbx_description
1 polymer ?
#
loop_
_entity_poly.entity_id
_entity_poly.type
_entity_poly.pdbx_seq_one_letter_code
_entity_poly.pdbx_strand_id
1 'polypeptide(L)'
;SHTDSGRSSRSGAWGEKRVVCYYANWSVYRQGIAKFSPEYINPYLCTHLIYAFGGITEDYQLKPFDNYQDIEKDGYKKVIDLKKHNKGLKVLLAVGGWNEGSVRWSPLVADADHRKTFIRSVIRFLRTYDFDGLDLDWQYPAFRDGGRPEDKDNYAKLVQVQNTFSLYVELQVSFEREAKKSKRERLLLTMAVPAGQEYINNGYDMLVRGLLSLSYLFFLSRESLIYCFCLPNLHVSSSHTDSGRSSRSGAWGEKRVVCYYANWSVYRQGIAKFSPEYINPYLCTHLIYAFGGITEDYQLKPFDNYQDIEKDGYKKVIDLKKHNKGLKVLLAVGGSKEGSVRWSPLVADADHRKTFIRSVIRFLRTYDFDGLDLDWEYPAFRDGGRPEDKDNYAKLVQVQNTFSLYELQVSFEREAKKSKRERLLLTMAVPAGQEYINNGYDVATLNKSDDMLSRTCPNLMISPCINCITRSDDYVVDLTKLCSLQAHDILLCIENEPMESSHVWWIFQDYTVKYYLEKGADRDKLVVGIPTYGRSYTLVNPTANTFGSPAQGPGEPGKYTKEKGYLAFYEVCVSRLRGKGVERRPLNLSPGDVP
;
A
#
# COMPACT_ATOMS: atom_id res chain seq x y z
N SER A 1 -46.98 14.35 31.89
CA SER A 1 -45.69 14.74 32.47
C SER A 1 -44.79 13.51 32.55
N HIS A 2 -43.90 13.31 31.58
CA HIS A 2 -42.59 12.68 31.76
C HIS A 2 -41.80 12.89 30.47
N THR A 3 -40.84 13.82 30.55
CA THR A 3 -39.88 14.16 29.51
C THR A 3 -38.62 13.31 29.68
N ASP A 4 -38.24 12.68 28.57
CA ASP A 4 -36.91 12.68 27.96
C ASP A 4 -35.67 12.37 28.82
N SER A 5 -34.96 11.29 28.45
CA SER A 5 -33.51 11.21 28.63
C SER A 5 -32.90 10.49 27.43
N GLY A 6 -32.42 11.31 26.48
CA GLY A 6 -31.66 10.90 25.32
C GLY A 6 -30.40 10.11 25.70
N ARG A 7 -30.24 8.95 25.05
CA ARG A 7 -29.06 8.10 25.13
C ARG A 7 -27.98 8.71 24.24
N SER A 8 -27.11 9.53 24.84
CA SER A 8 -25.86 9.99 24.24
C SER A 8 -25.02 8.79 23.80
N SER A 9 -24.76 8.68 22.50
CA SER A 9 -23.77 7.78 21.93
C SER A 9 -22.37 8.26 22.34
N ARG A 10 -21.73 7.53 23.24
CA ARG A 10 -20.27 7.62 23.40
C ARG A 10 -19.63 6.98 22.18
N SER A 11 -19.43 7.77 21.13
CA SER A 11 -18.40 7.48 20.14
C SER A 11 -17.06 7.49 20.87
N GLY A 12 -16.45 6.32 21.04
CA GLY A 12 -15.06 6.23 21.45
C GLY A 12 -14.20 6.89 20.38
N ALA A 13 -13.68 8.07 20.67
CA ALA A 13 -12.65 8.71 19.86
C ALA A 13 -11.38 7.85 19.97
N TRP A 14 -11.22 6.88 19.06
CA TRP A 14 -9.91 6.32 18.76
C TRP A 14 -9.09 7.46 18.18
N GLY A 15 -8.24 8.09 19.02
CA GLY A 15 -7.36 9.17 18.57
C GLY A 15 -6.51 8.71 17.38
N GLU A 16 -6.20 9.63 16.46
CA GLU A 16 -5.39 9.37 15.28
C GLU A 16 -4.14 8.54 15.64
N LYS A 17 -3.92 7.44 14.91
CA LYS A 17 -2.73 6.60 15.11
C LYS A 17 -1.47 7.44 14.87
N ARG A 18 -0.54 7.43 15.82
CA ARG A 18 0.72 8.16 15.73
C ARG A 18 1.83 7.21 15.32
N VAL A 19 2.62 7.59 14.32
CA VAL A 19 3.76 6.81 13.80
C VAL A 19 4.99 7.68 13.97
N VAL A 20 5.96 7.20 14.75
CA VAL A 20 7.16 7.96 15.11
C VAL A 20 8.38 7.31 14.50
N CYS A 21 9.14 8.09 13.75
CA CYS A 21 10.28 7.60 12.99
C CYS A 21 11.54 8.35 13.39
N TYR A 22 12.64 7.63 13.60
CA TYR A 22 13.95 8.22 13.81
C TYR A 22 14.69 8.35 12.49
N TYR A 23 15.28 9.52 12.26
CA TYR A 23 16.23 9.75 11.18
C TYR A 23 17.63 9.93 11.78
N ALA A 24 18.52 9.00 11.45
CA ALA A 24 19.91 9.04 11.90
C ALA A 24 20.73 9.97 10.98
N ASN A 25 21.19 11.12 11.46
CA ASN A 25 21.85 12.12 10.61
C ASN A 25 23.13 11.59 9.94
N TRP A 26 23.83 10.64 10.57
CA TRP A 26 25.04 10.03 10.02
C TRP A 26 24.78 9.06 8.86
N SER A 27 23.51 8.77 8.52
CA SER A 27 23.20 7.95 7.34
C SER A 27 23.68 8.58 6.03
N VAL A 28 23.90 9.89 6.00
CA VAL A 28 24.47 10.63 4.85
C VAL A 28 25.92 10.26 4.54
N TYR A 29 26.65 9.68 5.49
CA TYR A 29 28.05 9.27 5.33
C TYR A 29 28.22 7.82 4.92
N ARG A 30 27.13 7.05 4.89
CA ARG A 30 27.17 5.68 4.37
C ARG A 30 27.50 5.70 2.88
N GLN A 31 28.07 4.60 2.40
CA GLN A 31 28.48 4.45 1.01
C GLN A 31 27.38 3.79 0.17
N GLY A 32 27.35 4.11 -1.12
CA GLY A 32 26.44 3.50 -2.10
C GLY A 32 24.97 3.60 -1.69
N ILE A 33 24.23 2.50 -1.85
CA ILE A 33 22.77 2.43 -1.61
C ILE A 33 22.37 2.60 -0.14
N ALA A 34 23.32 2.49 0.80
CA ALA A 34 23.04 2.69 2.21
C ALA A 34 23.07 4.17 2.62
N LYS A 35 23.50 5.06 1.71
CA LYS A 35 23.48 6.51 1.91
C LYS A 35 22.04 7.02 1.92
N PHE A 36 21.66 7.68 3.00
CA PHE A 36 20.30 8.21 3.16
C PHE A 36 20.35 9.62 3.72
N SER A 37 19.70 10.55 3.04
CA SER A 37 19.62 11.98 3.33
C SER A 37 18.16 12.41 3.55
N PRO A 38 17.89 13.58 4.17
CA PRO A 38 16.53 14.02 4.47
C PRO A 38 15.61 14.13 3.25
N GLU A 39 16.16 14.46 2.08
CA GLU A 39 15.43 14.54 0.82
C GLU A 39 14.76 13.23 0.37
N TYR A 40 15.19 12.07 0.91
CA TYR A 40 14.58 10.77 0.62
C TYR A 40 13.48 10.38 1.61
N ILE A 41 13.22 11.20 2.64
CA ILE A 41 12.16 10.93 3.62
C ILE A 41 10.81 11.26 3.01
N ASN A 42 9.94 10.26 2.88
CA ASN A 42 8.53 10.50 2.56
C ASN A 42 7.81 11.08 3.79
N PRO A 43 7.31 12.34 3.73
CA PRO A 43 6.80 13.07 4.89
C PRO A 43 5.42 12.58 5.39
N TYR A 44 4.79 11.63 4.70
CA TYR A 44 3.48 11.09 5.07
C TYR A 44 3.54 9.71 5.74
N LEU A 45 4.71 9.07 5.79
CA LEU A 45 4.86 7.76 6.44
C LEU A 45 4.79 7.85 7.97
N CYS A 46 5.21 8.99 8.51
CA CYS A 46 5.34 9.22 9.94
C CYS A 46 4.53 10.45 10.33
N THR A 47 3.86 10.41 11.48
CA THR A 47 3.22 11.60 12.03
C THR A 47 4.23 12.45 12.81
N HIS A 48 5.28 11.82 13.35
CA HIS A 48 6.39 12.48 14.03
C HIS A 48 7.72 11.97 13.49
N LEU A 49 8.62 12.88 13.14
CA LEU A 49 9.99 12.58 12.71
C LEU A 49 10.97 13.09 13.78
N ILE A 50 11.82 12.21 14.29
CA ILE A 50 12.83 12.53 15.29
C ILE A 50 14.19 12.57 14.61
N TYR A 51 14.84 13.74 14.61
CA TYR A 51 16.20 13.91 14.10
C TYR A 51 17.21 13.48 15.15
N ALA A 52 17.98 12.45 14.86
CA ALA A 52 19.01 11.90 15.72
C ALA A 52 20.39 12.37 15.22
N PHE A 53 21.15 13.19 15.94
CA PHE A 53 20.90 13.73 17.29
C PHE A 53 21.37 15.19 17.40
N GLY A 54 21.06 15.83 18.52
CA GLY A 54 21.82 16.93 19.10
C GLY A 54 22.73 16.42 20.23
N GLY A 55 23.81 17.16 20.52
CA GLY A 55 24.77 16.83 21.57
C GLY A 55 24.71 17.80 22.76
N ILE A 56 25.46 17.49 23.81
CA ILE A 56 25.58 18.33 25.02
C ILE A 56 27.00 18.89 25.09
N THR A 57 27.14 20.21 25.32
CA THR A 57 28.45 20.85 25.57
C THR A 57 28.97 20.51 26.96
N GLU A 58 30.23 20.82 27.25
CA GLU A 58 30.80 20.69 28.60
C GLU A 58 30.07 21.60 29.61
N ASP A 59 29.59 22.77 29.16
CA ASP A 59 28.77 23.69 29.95
C ASP A 59 27.26 23.35 29.97
N TYR A 60 26.90 22.10 29.66
CA TYR A 60 25.53 21.59 29.70
C TYR A 60 24.52 22.34 28.82
N GLN A 61 24.96 22.80 27.64
CA GLN A 61 24.08 23.41 26.63
C GLN A 61 23.86 22.45 25.46
N LEU A 62 22.69 22.56 24.81
CA LEU A 62 22.40 21.84 23.57
C LEU A 62 23.25 22.41 22.42
N LYS A 63 23.90 21.52 21.66
CA LYS A 63 24.69 21.83 20.47
C LYS A 63 24.33 20.90 19.31
N PRO A 64 24.69 21.24 18.05
CA PRO A 64 24.63 20.29 16.95
C PRO A 64 25.51 19.07 17.24
N PHE A 65 25.09 17.89 16.78
CA PHE A 65 25.89 16.68 16.92
C PHE A 65 26.98 16.62 15.84
N ASP A 66 26.60 16.94 14.61
CA ASP A 66 27.51 17.07 13.47
C ASP A 66 27.32 18.47 12.85
N ASN A 67 28.20 19.41 13.20
CA ASN A 67 28.06 20.79 12.71
C ASN A 67 28.08 20.90 11.18
N TYR A 68 28.84 20.03 10.50
CA TYR A 68 28.93 20.05 9.05
C TYR A 68 27.61 19.63 8.42
N GLN A 69 27.00 18.52 8.87
CA GLN A 69 25.71 18.08 8.29
C GLN A 69 24.54 18.91 8.77
N ASP A 70 24.48 19.14 10.07
CA ASP A 70 23.32 19.74 10.72
C ASP A 70 23.17 21.21 10.32
N ILE A 71 24.29 21.95 10.23
CA ILE A 71 24.33 23.39 9.97
C ILE A 71 24.84 23.70 8.57
N GLU A 72 26.08 23.33 8.23
CA GLU A 72 26.72 23.75 6.96
C GLU A 72 26.06 23.12 5.72
N LYS A 73 25.44 21.95 5.86
CA LYS A 73 24.69 21.25 4.81
C LYS A 73 23.19 21.33 4.96
N ASP A 74 22.71 22.24 5.81
CA ASP A 74 21.28 22.50 6.03
C ASP A 74 20.50 21.26 6.49
N GLY A 75 21.13 20.31 7.20
CA GLY A 75 20.49 19.06 7.62
C GLY A 75 19.20 19.27 8.40
N TYR A 76 19.22 20.17 9.40
CA TYR A 76 18.01 20.54 10.14
C TYR A 76 16.97 21.21 9.24
N LYS A 77 17.39 22.17 8.42
CA LYS A 77 16.47 22.89 7.53
C LYS A 77 15.77 21.93 6.56
N LYS A 78 16.47 20.93 6.03
CA LYS A 78 15.90 19.95 5.10
C LYS A 78 14.83 19.07 5.75
N VAL A 79 15.04 18.58 6.98
CA VAL A 79 13.98 17.82 7.67
C VAL A 79 12.79 18.70 8.08
N ILE A 80 13.02 19.95 8.45
CA ILE A 80 11.95 20.90 8.77
C ILE A 80 11.13 21.24 7.52
N ASP A 81 11.80 21.41 6.37
CA ASP A 81 11.16 21.74 5.10
C ASP A 81 10.21 20.62 4.61
N LEU A 82 10.32 19.40 5.13
CA LEU A 82 9.33 18.33 4.91
C LEU A 82 7.90 18.72 5.34
N LYS A 83 7.78 19.62 6.32
CA LYS A 83 6.48 20.18 6.77
C LYS A 83 5.82 21.07 5.70
N LYS A 84 6.56 21.50 4.67
CA LYS A 84 5.96 22.18 3.51
C LYS A 84 5.04 21.23 2.74
N HIS A 85 5.37 19.94 2.70
CA HIS A 85 4.60 18.90 2.03
C HIS A 85 3.51 18.33 2.95
N ASN A 86 3.85 17.98 4.20
CA ASN A 86 2.89 17.52 5.18
C ASN A 86 2.75 18.52 6.33
N LYS A 87 1.71 19.36 6.28
CA LYS A 87 1.42 20.36 7.33
C LYS A 87 1.10 19.75 8.70
N GLY A 88 0.72 18.46 8.74
CA GLY A 88 0.47 17.71 9.97
C GLY A 88 1.72 17.05 10.57
N LEU A 89 2.86 17.03 9.87
CA LEU A 89 4.10 16.43 10.37
C LEU A 89 4.69 17.25 11.51
N LYS A 90 5.05 16.57 12.60
CA LYS A 90 5.83 17.16 13.71
C LYS A 90 7.28 16.68 13.64
N VAL A 91 8.23 17.59 13.74
CA VAL A 91 9.66 17.26 13.69
C VAL A 91 10.31 17.61 15.03
N LEU A 92 10.89 16.62 15.71
CA LEU A 92 11.56 16.77 17.01
C LEU A 92 13.06 16.54 16.86
N LEU A 93 13.85 17.13 17.74
CA LEU A 93 15.28 16.85 17.87
C LEU A 93 15.50 15.88 19.04
N ALA A 94 16.12 14.73 18.79
CA ALA A 94 16.60 13.86 19.88
C ALA A 94 17.95 14.35 20.39
N VAL A 95 18.13 14.36 21.71
CA VAL A 95 19.40 14.67 22.36
C VAL A 95 19.88 13.47 23.17
N GLY A 96 21.15 13.10 23.02
CA GLY A 96 21.74 11.93 23.67
C GLY A 96 22.15 10.85 22.65
N GLY A 97 21.54 9.68 22.77
CA GLY A 97 21.88 8.49 22.00
C GLY A 97 23.00 7.66 22.64
N TRP A 98 23.28 6.50 22.03
CA TRP A 98 24.17 5.48 22.60
C TRP A 98 25.58 6.00 22.94
N ASN A 99 26.14 6.91 22.16
CA ASN A 99 27.51 7.38 22.33
C ASN A 99 27.66 8.51 23.37
N GLU A 100 26.55 9.15 23.77
CA GLU A 100 26.62 10.23 24.77
C GLU A 100 26.86 9.68 26.18
N GLY A 101 26.45 8.44 26.44
CA GLY A 101 26.63 7.76 27.73
C GLY A 101 25.99 8.52 28.89
N SER A 102 26.56 8.40 30.09
CA SER A 102 26.05 9.06 31.30
C SER A 102 26.98 10.15 31.84
N VAL A 103 28.20 10.27 31.31
CA VAL A 103 29.23 11.22 31.76
C VAL A 103 28.76 12.66 31.77
N ARG A 104 28.02 13.10 30.74
CA ARG A 104 27.45 14.46 30.67
C ARG A 104 26.05 14.56 31.25
N TRP A 105 25.24 13.50 31.09
CA TRP A 105 23.86 13.49 31.56
C TRP A 105 23.74 13.50 33.09
N SER A 106 24.50 12.65 33.80
CA SER A 106 24.39 12.51 35.26
C SER A 106 24.69 13.84 35.99
N PRO A 107 25.81 14.56 35.71
CA PRO A 107 26.06 15.87 36.32
C PRO A 107 25.06 16.95 35.90
N LEU A 108 24.52 16.88 34.67
CA LEU A 108 23.51 17.81 34.17
C LEU A 108 22.24 17.70 35.00
N VAL A 109 21.74 16.48 35.23
CA VAL A 109 20.48 16.29 35.96
C VAL A 109 20.64 16.48 37.47
N ALA A 110 21.83 16.23 38.02
CA ALA A 110 22.11 16.35 39.45
C ALA A 110 22.01 17.80 39.97
N ASP A 111 22.38 18.79 39.16
CA ASP A 111 22.46 20.19 39.58
C ASP A 111 21.36 21.07 38.97
N ALA A 112 20.73 21.91 39.78
CA ALA A 112 19.60 22.73 39.35
C ALA A 112 19.99 23.87 38.39
N ASP A 113 21.19 24.40 38.48
CA ASP A 113 21.67 25.45 37.59
C ASP A 113 22.16 24.88 36.25
N HIS A 114 22.71 23.65 36.25
CA HIS A 114 22.96 22.91 35.01
C HIS A 114 21.65 22.61 34.26
N ARG A 115 20.61 22.09 34.94
CA ARG A 115 19.29 21.87 34.32
C ARG A 115 18.70 23.16 33.73
N LYS A 116 18.72 24.28 34.47
CA LYS A 116 18.27 25.59 33.94
C LYS A 116 19.04 26.03 32.71
N THR A 117 20.36 25.84 32.71
CA THR A 117 21.24 26.20 31.59
C THR A 117 20.88 25.38 30.35
N PHE A 118 20.75 24.06 30.52
CA PHE A 118 20.32 23.15 29.48
C PHE A 118 18.97 23.55 28.89
N ILE A 119 17.96 23.77 29.73
CA ILE A 119 16.59 24.09 29.29
C ILE A 119 16.52 25.41 28.51
N ARG A 120 17.23 26.44 28.98
CA ARG A 120 17.31 27.72 28.27
C ARG A 120 17.97 27.56 26.91
N SER A 121 19.00 26.72 26.81
CA SER A 121 19.67 26.43 25.55
C SER A 121 18.77 25.64 24.59
N VAL A 122 18.05 24.62 25.09
CA VAL A 122 17.08 23.81 24.34
C VAL A 122 16.01 24.68 23.71
N ILE A 123 15.34 25.52 24.50
CA ILE A 123 14.26 26.38 24.01
C ILE A 123 14.77 27.29 22.88
N ARG A 124 15.94 27.92 23.11
CA ARG A 124 16.56 28.79 22.11
C ARG A 124 16.84 28.03 20.83
N PHE A 125 17.51 26.89 20.95
CA PHE A 125 17.94 26.06 19.82
C PHE A 125 16.75 25.56 18.99
N LEU A 126 15.75 24.94 19.63
CA LEU A 126 14.58 24.40 18.94
C LEU A 126 13.81 25.49 18.21
N ARG A 127 13.69 26.69 18.80
CA ARG A 127 13.04 27.83 18.14
C ARG A 127 13.87 28.44 17.02
N THR A 128 15.20 28.48 17.15
CA THR A 128 16.11 28.95 16.10
C THR A 128 16.01 28.08 14.85
N TYR A 129 15.92 26.76 15.01
CA TYR A 129 15.84 25.81 13.88
C TYR A 129 14.43 25.30 13.58
N ASP A 130 13.40 25.89 14.20
CA ASP A 130 11.97 25.61 13.96
C ASP A 130 11.49 24.17 14.24
N PHE A 131 12.14 23.47 15.17
CA PHE A 131 11.68 22.18 15.66
C PHE A 131 10.37 22.30 16.46
N ASP A 132 9.54 21.28 16.37
CA ASP A 132 8.27 21.15 17.10
C ASP A 132 8.44 20.59 18.52
N GLY A 133 9.63 20.07 18.88
CA GLY A 133 9.87 19.53 20.21
C GLY A 133 11.23 18.89 20.42
N LEU A 134 11.42 18.38 21.64
CA LEU A 134 12.60 17.67 22.10
C LEU A 134 12.25 16.21 22.40
N ASP A 135 13.10 15.30 21.96
CA ASP A 135 13.14 13.91 22.42
C ASP A 135 14.37 13.68 23.31
N LEU A 136 14.17 13.12 24.50
CA LEU A 136 15.24 12.79 25.43
C LEU A 136 15.63 11.31 25.26
N ASP A 137 16.84 11.07 24.75
CA ASP A 137 17.37 9.72 24.50
C ASP A 137 18.63 9.46 25.35
N TRP A 138 18.50 9.54 26.67
CA TRP A 138 19.59 9.16 27.59
C TRP A 138 19.60 7.63 27.77
N GLN A 139 20.67 6.99 27.29
CA GLN A 139 20.86 5.54 27.38
C GLN A 139 22.08 5.18 28.25
N TYR A 140 21.95 4.95 29.57
CA TYR A 140 20.73 4.98 30.39
C TYR A 140 21.02 5.59 31.77
N PRO A 141 20.08 6.33 32.39
CA PRO A 141 20.25 6.87 33.74
C PRO A 141 20.57 5.77 34.76
N ALA A 142 21.50 6.03 35.69
CA ALA A 142 22.04 5.06 36.67
C ALA A 142 22.90 3.93 36.09
N PHE A 143 23.12 3.89 34.77
CA PHE A 143 23.95 2.89 34.11
C PHE A 143 25.01 3.53 33.21
N ARG A 144 25.94 2.68 32.75
CA ARG A 144 27.09 3.03 31.89
C ARG A 144 28.06 4.01 32.55
N ASP A 145 29.18 4.25 31.89
CA ASP A 145 30.23 5.12 32.40
C ASP A 145 29.67 6.51 32.72
N GLY A 146 29.84 6.92 33.99
CA GLY A 146 29.35 8.19 34.55
C GLY A 146 27.95 8.14 35.19
N GLY A 147 27.22 7.02 35.11
CA GLY A 147 25.90 6.89 35.72
C GLY A 147 25.94 6.74 37.24
N ARG A 148 24.92 7.27 37.92
CA ARG A 148 24.78 7.22 39.39
C ARG A 148 23.36 6.81 39.80
N PRO A 149 23.17 6.10 40.92
CA PRO A 149 21.84 5.70 41.38
C PRO A 149 20.84 6.87 41.52
N GLU A 150 21.34 8.05 41.89
CA GLU A 150 20.54 9.27 42.05
C GLU A 150 20.01 9.82 40.72
N ASP A 151 20.52 9.34 39.57
CA ASP A 151 20.08 9.75 38.24
C ASP A 151 18.58 9.52 38.06
N LYS A 152 18.01 8.47 38.67
CA LYS A 152 16.58 8.19 38.62
C LYS A 152 15.73 9.38 39.08
N ASP A 153 16.03 9.88 40.27
CA ASP A 153 15.30 11.00 40.88
C ASP A 153 15.67 12.32 40.21
N ASN A 154 16.94 12.48 39.83
CA ASN A 154 17.44 13.69 39.21
C ASN A 154 16.90 13.88 37.79
N TYR A 155 16.76 12.80 37.02
CA TYR A 155 16.17 12.84 35.69
C TYR A 155 14.67 13.14 35.75
N ALA A 156 13.97 12.62 36.76
CA ALA A 156 12.57 12.98 37.02
C ALA A 156 12.40 14.49 37.24
N LYS A 157 13.31 15.14 38.00
CA LYS A 157 13.31 16.61 38.23
C LYS A 157 13.43 17.41 36.93
N LEU A 158 14.12 16.87 35.91
CA LEU A 158 14.24 17.53 34.61
C LEU A 158 12.90 17.54 33.83
N VAL A 159 12.05 16.51 34.00
CA VAL A 159 10.93 16.17 33.10
C VAL A 159 9.52 16.40 33.68
N GLN A 160 9.29 16.20 34.98
CA GLN A 160 7.94 16.03 35.58
C GLN A 160 7.10 17.30 35.77
N VAL A 161 5.75 17.25 35.66
CA VAL A 161 4.77 18.23 36.24
C VAL A 161 4.16 17.82 37.60
N GLN A 162 4.09 18.70 38.62
CA GLN A 162 3.10 18.56 39.70
C GLN A 162 2.61 19.90 40.30
N ASN A 163 1.30 19.93 40.57
CA ASN A 163 0.53 21.06 41.11
C ASN A 163 0.48 21.03 42.64
N THR A 164 0.51 22.23 43.20
CA THR A 164 0.20 22.63 44.59
C THR A 164 1.33 22.45 45.62
N PHE A 165 1.95 23.59 45.95
CA PHE A 165 2.93 23.83 47.01
C PHE A 165 4.30 23.14 46.87
N SER A 166 5.13 23.78 46.02
CA SER A 166 6.60 23.76 46.03
C SER A 166 7.33 22.54 45.45
N LEU A 167 8.23 22.87 44.51
CA LEU A 167 9.37 22.14 43.91
C LEU A 167 9.20 21.31 42.60
N TYR A 168 9.64 21.99 41.53
CA TYR A 168 10.32 21.63 40.26
C TYR A 168 9.71 20.73 39.18
N VAL A 169 9.28 21.44 38.12
CA VAL A 169 9.17 21.01 36.73
C VAL A 169 9.98 22.01 35.92
N GLU A 170 11.00 21.59 35.19
CA GLU A 170 11.83 22.58 34.50
C GLU A 170 11.56 22.61 32.97
N LEU A 171 11.55 21.49 32.24
CA LEU A 171 11.33 21.51 30.78
C LEU A 171 9.89 21.85 30.38
N GLN A 172 8.90 21.06 30.83
CA GLN A 172 7.50 21.21 30.40
C GLN A 172 6.93 22.59 30.75
N VAL A 173 7.17 23.06 31.98
CA VAL A 173 6.71 24.39 32.42
C VAL A 173 7.41 25.49 31.63
N SER A 174 8.68 25.30 31.27
CA SER A 174 9.38 26.29 30.44
C SER A 174 8.85 26.29 29.00
N PHE A 175 8.48 25.14 28.43
CA PHE A 175 7.82 25.06 27.12
C PHE A 175 6.42 25.70 27.14
N GLU A 176 5.65 25.51 28.22
CA GLU A 176 4.33 26.16 28.38
C GLU A 176 4.45 27.68 28.56
N ARG A 177 5.40 28.15 29.38
CA ARG A 177 5.67 29.57 29.58
C ARG A 177 6.18 30.21 28.29
N GLU A 178 7.06 29.53 27.57
CA GLU A 178 7.56 30.01 26.29
C GLU A 178 6.42 30.10 25.27
N ALA A 179 5.57 29.08 25.12
CA ALA A 179 4.44 29.09 24.21
C ALA A 179 3.49 30.27 24.48
N LYS A 180 3.18 30.52 25.76
CA LYS A 180 2.37 31.68 26.18
C LYS A 180 3.05 33.00 25.83
N LYS A 181 4.36 33.12 26.04
CA LYS A 181 5.13 34.34 25.80
C LYS A 181 5.33 34.61 24.30
N SER A 182 5.65 33.59 23.51
CA SER A 182 5.92 33.72 22.07
C SER A 182 4.66 33.65 21.22
N LYS A 183 3.52 33.25 21.81
CA LYS A 183 2.24 32.98 21.11
C LYS A 183 2.39 31.92 20.00
N ARG A 184 3.34 31.00 20.16
CA ARG A 184 3.56 29.85 19.26
C ARG A 184 2.97 28.59 19.87
N GLU A 185 2.75 27.57 19.04
CA GLU A 185 2.38 26.24 19.50
C GLU A 185 3.43 25.71 20.49
N ARG A 186 2.96 25.05 21.54
CA ARG A 186 3.82 24.50 22.59
C ARG A 186 4.73 23.42 22.02
N LEU A 187 6.03 23.50 22.34
CA LEU A 187 6.99 22.45 22.01
C LEU A 187 6.58 21.11 22.65
N LEU A 188 6.74 20.03 21.90
CA LEU A 188 6.53 18.67 22.36
C LEU A 188 7.73 18.20 23.19
N LEU A 189 7.46 17.37 24.18
CA LEU A 189 8.49 16.69 24.97
C LEU A 189 8.22 15.19 24.94
N THR A 190 9.19 14.43 24.46
CA THR A 190 9.15 12.96 24.36
C THR A 190 10.41 12.34 24.94
N MET A 191 10.38 11.03 25.15
CA MET A 191 11.49 10.29 25.73
C MET A 191 11.57 8.88 25.15
N ALA A 192 12.79 8.47 24.80
CA ALA A 192 13.11 7.07 24.55
C ALA A 192 13.42 6.37 25.87
N VAL A 193 12.71 5.28 26.15
CA VAL A 193 12.81 4.47 27.38
C VAL A 193 13.18 3.03 27.03
N PRO A 194 14.09 2.37 27.77
CA PRO A 194 14.44 0.97 27.54
C PRO A 194 13.27 0.03 27.84
N ALA A 195 13.26 -1.15 27.24
CA ALA A 195 12.32 -2.22 27.62
C ALA A 195 12.85 -3.16 28.71
N GLY A 196 14.14 -3.10 29.04
CA GLY A 196 14.73 -3.92 30.09
C GLY A 196 14.24 -3.48 31.47
N GLN A 197 13.62 -4.40 32.21
CA GLN A 197 13.04 -4.13 33.54
C GLN A 197 14.06 -3.53 34.52
N GLU A 198 15.32 -3.96 34.45
CA GLU A 198 16.40 -3.45 35.31
C GLU A 198 16.68 -1.97 35.05
N TYR A 199 16.83 -1.58 33.77
CA TYR A 199 17.04 -0.19 33.37
C TYR A 199 15.86 0.70 33.77
N ILE A 200 14.64 0.19 33.58
CA ILE A 200 13.42 0.89 33.95
C ILE A 200 13.38 1.12 35.46
N ASN A 201 13.57 0.06 36.27
CA ASN A 201 13.42 0.13 37.73
C ASN A 201 14.46 1.05 38.39
N ASN A 202 15.69 1.05 37.87
CA ASN A 202 16.81 1.77 38.49
C ASN A 202 17.05 3.14 37.86
N GLY A 203 16.65 3.37 36.61
CA GLY A 203 16.92 4.63 35.88
C GLY A 203 15.72 5.55 35.71
N TYR A 204 14.48 5.06 35.86
CA TYR A 204 13.28 5.85 35.58
C TYR A 204 12.27 5.76 36.73
N ASP A 205 11.81 6.92 37.22
CA ASP A 205 10.70 6.94 38.16
C ASP A 205 9.35 6.83 37.42
N MET A 206 8.82 5.62 37.35
CA MET A 206 7.53 5.32 36.70
C MET A 206 6.30 5.61 37.55
N LEU A 207 6.45 5.78 38.87
CA LEU A 207 5.33 6.01 39.80
C LEU A 207 5.04 7.50 39.98
N VAL A 208 6.01 8.33 39.63
CA VAL A 208 5.89 9.77 39.64
C VAL A 208 5.10 10.27 38.43
N ARG A 209 4.18 11.23 38.65
CA ARG A 209 3.29 11.83 37.63
C ARG A 209 4.03 12.54 36.45
N GLY A 210 5.34 12.38 36.33
CA GLY A 210 6.15 12.94 35.25
C GLY A 210 5.95 12.28 33.88
N LEU A 211 5.53 11.01 33.85
CA LEU A 211 5.16 10.33 32.60
C LEU A 211 3.80 10.81 32.05
N LEU A 212 2.93 11.39 32.88
CA LEU A 212 1.67 12.01 32.45
C LEU A 212 1.86 13.41 31.83
N SER A 213 3.04 14.03 32.03
CA SER A 213 3.39 15.33 31.42
C SER A 213 4.10 15.20 30.06
N LEU A 214 4.65 14.02 29.75
CA LEU A 214 5.22 13.77 28.43
C LEU A 214 4.11 13.76 27.38
N SER A 215 4.44 14.26 26.19
CA SER A 215 3.53 14.11 25.05
C SER A 215 3.45 12.63 24.66
N TYR A 216 4.58 11.89 24.72
CA TYR A 216 4.74 10.49 24.34
C TYR A 216 5.89 9.78 25.07
N LEU A 217 5.79 8.46 25.18
CA LEU A 217 6.86 7.54 25.61
C LEU A 217 7.13 6.51 24.53
N PHE A 218 8.41 6.26 24.21
CA PHE A 218 8.81 5.29 23.20
C PHE A 218 9.64 4.15 23.83
N PHE A 219 9.13 2.92 23.80
CA PHE A 219 9.84 1.76 24.33
C PHE A 219 10.86 1.19 23.32
N LEU A 220 12.14 1.21 23.70
CA LEU A 220 13.24 0.53 23.01
C LEU A 220 13.17 -0.97 23.34
N SER A 221 12.35 -1.70 22.57
CA SER A 221 12.01 -3.12 22.82
C SER A 221 13.10 -4.14 22.44
N ARG A 222 14.23 -3.70 21.90
CA ARG A 222 15.48 -4.46 21.69
C ARG A 222 16.65 -3.48 21.80
N GLU A 223 17.91 -3.94 21.80
CA GLU A 223 19.13 -3.13 21.53
C GLU A 223 19.13 -2.48 20.13
N SER A 224 17.95 -2.18 19.63
CA SER A 224 17.66 -1.63 18.34
C SER A 224 17.05 -0.26 18.62
N LEU A 225 17.89 0.77 18.51
CA LEU A 225 17.52 1.85 17.61
C LEU A 225 16.88 1.15 16.41
N ILE A 226 15.64 1.46 16.07
CA ILE A 226 15.05 0.99 14.82
C ILE A 226 15.89 1.66 13.73
N TYR A 227 17.00 1.03 13.40
CA TYR A 227 17.55 1.11 12.09
C TYR A 227 16.45 0.57 11.20
N CYS A 228 15.78 1.44 10.46
CA CYS A 228 15.26 1.06 9.17
C CYS A 228 16.48 0.63 8.33
N PHE A 229 16.99 -0.57 8.56
CA PHE A 229 17.83 -1.27 7.61
C PHE A 229 16.88 -1.87 6.58
N CYS A 230 16.65 -1.13 5.50
CA CYS A 230 16.55 -1.76 4.19
C CYS A 230 17.98 -2.09 3.75
N LEU A 231 18.49 -3.28 4.09
CA LEU A 231 19.48 -3.97 3.27
C LEU A 231 19.14 -5.48 3.24
N PRO A 232 19.22 -6.13 2.06
CA PRO A 232 18.70 -7.48 1.86
C PRO A 232 19.76 -8.55 2.17
N ASN A 233 19.29 -9.68 2.72
CA ASN A 233 19.99 -10.96 2.85
C ASN A 233 21.21 -11.04 3.80
N LEU A 234 20.96 -11.45 5.04
CA LEU A 234 21.84 -12.38 5.75
C LEU A 234 20.97 -13.44 6.47
N HIS A 235 21.07 -14.69 6.02
CA HIS A 235 20.62 -15.86 6.79
C HIS A 235 21.48 -15.95 8.06
N VAL A 236 20.87 -15.74 9.22
CA VAL A 236 21.37 -16.26 10.50
C VAL A 236 20.26 -17.10 11.10
N SER A 237 20.40 -18.42 10.97
CA SER A 237 19.62 -19.38 11.72
C SER A 237 19.96 -19.21 13.20
N SER A 238 19.01 -18.74 14.01
CA SER A 238 18.99 -19.07 15.43
C SER A 238 17.57 -19.47 15.81
N SER A 239 17.46 -20.76 16.10
CA SER A 239 16.29 -21.45 16.59
C SER A 239 15.95 -20.96 17.99
N HIS A 240 14.87 -20.20 18.15
CA HIS A 240 14.12 -20.12 19.40
C HIS A 240 12.64 -20.36 19.11
N THR A 241 12.17 -21.48 19.66
CA THR A 241 10.79 -21.96 19.66
C THR A 241 9.92 -21.01 20.48
N ASP A 242 9.07 -20.23 19.81
CA ASP A 242 8.00 -19.49 20.47
C ASP A 242 6.75 -20.37 20.55
N SER A 243 6.66 -21.13 21.65
CA SER A 243 5.45 -21.84 22.04
C SER A 243 4.50 -20.86 22.72
N GLY A 244 3.41 -20.49 22.05
CA GLY A 244 2.30 -19.81 22.74
C GLY A 244 1.62 -18.67 22.01
N ARG A 245 1.42 -18.75 20.68
CA ARG A 245 0.35 -17.99 20.03
C ARG A 245 -0.55 -18.99 19.31
N SER A 246 -1.80 -19.07 19.75
CA SER A 246 -2.87 -19.84 19.09
C SER A 246 -3.03 -19.34 17.65
N SER A 247 -2.20 -19.86 16.75
CA SER A 247 -2.47 -19.86 15.33
C SER A 247 -3.71 -20.71 15.13
N ARG A 248 -4.82 -20.09 14.72
CA ARG A 248 -5.78 -20.84 13.91
C ARG A 248 -4.98 -21.36 12.73
N SER A 249 -4.72 -22.66 12.71
CA SER A 249 -4.20 -23.40 11.58
C SER A 249 -5.26 -23.34 10.46
N GLY A 250 -5.33 -22.22 9.75
CA GLY A 250 -5.86 -22.18 8.41
C GLY A 250 -4.78 -22.75 7.51
N ALA A 251 -5.09 -23.82 6.79
CA ALA A 251 -4.23 -24.33 5.72
C ALA A 251 -3.82 -23.15 4.83
N TRP A 252 -2.52 -22.99 4.57
CA TRP A 252 -2.08 -22.13 3.48
C TRP A 252 -2.76 -22.66 2.22
N GLY A 253 -3.78 -21.96 1.72
CA GLY A 253 -4.45 -22.33 0.48
C GLY A 253 -3.43 -22.38 -0.66
N GLU A 254 -3.53 -23.38 -1.54
CA GLU A 254 -2.66 -23.50 -2.71
C GLU A 254 -2.61 -22.16 -3.47
N LYS A 255 -1.40 -21.68 -3.77
CA LYS A 255 -1.20 -20.44 -4.51
C LYS A 255 -1.83 -20.59 -5.91
N ARG A 256 -2.72 -19.67 -6.27
CA ARG A 256 -3.39 -19.67 -7.57
C ARG A 256 -2.59 -18.82 -8.56
N VAL A 257 -2.26 -19.41 -9.70
CA VAL A 257 -1.74 -18.71 -10.88
C VAL A 257 -2.88 -18.64 -11.90
N VAL A 258 -3.34 -17.43 -12.21
CA VAL A 258 -4.48 -17.16 -13.10
C VAL A 258 -3.96 -16.44 -14.35
N CYS A 259 -4.22 -17.00 -15.52
CA CYS A 259 -3.69 -16.51 -16.79
C CYS A 259 -4.83 -16.14 -17.74
N TYR A 260 -4.72 -15.00 -18.43
CA TYR A 260 -5.65 -14.65 -19.51
C TYR A 260 -5.11 -15.11 -20.87
N TYR A 261 -5.97 -15.75 -21.66
CA TYR A 261 -5.73 -16.04 -23.06
C TYR A 261 -6.61 -15.14 -23.92
N ALA A 262 -5.98 -14.23 -24.65
CA ALA A 262 -6.65 -13.35 -25.61
C ALA A 262 -6.89 -14.06 -26.93
N ASN A 263 -8.15 -14.27 -27.33
CA ASN A 263 -8.49 -15.02 -28.54
C ASN A 263 -7.97 -14.36 -29.82
N TRP A 264 -7.86 -13.02 -29.85
CA TRP A 264 -7.33 -12.28 -31.01
C TRP A 264 -5.82 -12.45 -31.22
N SER A 265 -5.11 -13.08 -30.28
CA SER A 265 -3.67 -13.36 -30.43
C SER A 265 -3.35 -14.30 -31.61
N VAL A 266 -4.33 -15.08 -32.08
CA VAL A 266 -4.24 -15.93 -33.28
C VAL A 266 -4.07 -15.15 -34.58
N TYR A 267 -4.46 -13.87 -34.61
CA TYR A 267 -4.37 -13.00 -35.78
C TYR A 267 -3.06 -12.23 -35.89
N ARG A 268 -2.22 -12.30 -34.86
CA ARG A 268 -0.87 -11.72 -34.90
C ARG A 268 -0.04 -12.46 -35.95
N GLN A 269 0.99 -11.77 -36.45
CA GLN A 269 1.82 -12.26 -37.55
C GLN A 269 3.16 -12.81 -37.04
N GLY A 270 3.73 -13.79 -37.75
CA GLY A 270 5.04 -14.36 -37.45
C GLY A 270 5.13 -14.92 -36.02
N ILE A 271 6.25 -14.64 -35.33
CA ILE A 271 6.54 -15.16 -33.98
C ILE A 271 5.53 -14.74 -32.90
N ALA A 272 4.69 -13.75 -33.19
CA ALA A 272 3.69 -13.25 -32.24
C ALA A 272 2.34 -13.94 -32.37
N LYS A 273 2.14 -14.76 -33.42
CA LYS A 273 0.93 -15.57 -33.58
C LYS A 273 0.88 -16.58 -32.44
N PHE A 274 -0.17 -16.50 -31.64
CA PHE A 274 -0.33 -17.37 -30.48
C PHE A 274 -1.68 -18.08 -30.54
N SER A 275 -1.72 -19.37 -30.20
CA SER A 275 -2.88 -20.24 -30.31
C SER A 275 -2.91 -21.14 -29.07
N PRO A 276 -4.07 -21.69 -28.69
CA PRO A 276 -4.20 -22.43 -27.43
C PRO A 276 -3.23 -23.61 -27.30
N GLU A 277 -2.85 -24.22 -28.42
CA GLU A 277 -1.92 -25.35 -28.51
C GLU A 277 -0.51 -25.03 -28.00
N TYR A 278 -0.12 -23.75 -27.97
CA TYR A 278 1.17 -23.31 -27.42
C TYR A 278 1.14 -23.06 -25.91
N ILE A 279 -0.01 -23.17 -25.26
CA ILE A 279 -0.14 -22.97 -23.82
C ILE A 279 0.36 -24.24 -23.12
N ASN A 280 1.35 -24.09 -22.24
CA ASN A 280 1.73 -25.16 -21.34
C ASN A 280 0.60 -25.37 -20.30
N PRO A 281 -0.07 -26.54 -20.27
CA PRO A 281 -1.23 -26.78 -19.41
C PRO A 281 -0.91 -26.81 -17.91
N TYR A 282 0.38 -26.83 -17.53
CA TYR A 282 0.85 -26.83 -16.15
C TYR A 282 1.35 -25.45 -15.67
N LEU A 283 1.38 -24.44 -16.54
CA LEU A 283 1.88 -23.11 -16.19
C LEU A 283 0.92 -22.38 -15.23
N CYS A 284 -0.39 -22.56 -15.43
CA CYS A 284 -1.42 -21.83 -14.72
C CYS A 284 -2.36 -22.81 -14.02
N THR A 285 -2.85 -22.44 -12.84
CA THR A 285 -3.92 -23.18 -12.14
C THR A 285 -5.30 -22.88 -12.75
N HIS A 286 -5.47 -21.66 -13.24
CA HIS A 286 -6.69 -21.17 -13.86
C HIS A 286 -6.35 -20.45 -15.17
N LEU A 287 -7.14 -20.68 -16.21
CA LEU A 287 -7.01 -20.06 -17.52
C LEU A 287 -8.32 -19.37 -17.89
N ILE A 288 -8.27 -18.07 -18.15
CA ILE A 288 -9.43 -17.24 -18.49
C ILE A 288 -9.39 -16.94 -19.99
N TYR A 289 -10.42 -17.37 -20.72
CA TYR A 289 -10.59 -17.11 -22.14
C TYR A 289 -11.21 -15.73 -22.34
N ALA A 290 -10.46 -14.81 -22.96
CA ALA A 290 -10.89 -13.45 -23.28
C ALA A 290 -11.25 -13.35 -24.78
N PHE A 291 -12.49 -13.06 -25.16
CA PHE A 291 -13.70 -12.84 -24.34
C PHE A 291 -14.93 -13.50 -24.98
N GLY A 292 -16.01 -13.64 -24.23
CA GLY A 292 -17.38 -13.72 -24.74
C GLY A 292 -18.02 -12.33 -24.83
N GLY A 293 -19.10 -12.21 -25.59
CA GLY A 293 -19.84 -10.96 -25.78
C GLY A 293 -21.28 -11.02 -25.27
N ILE A 294 -21.96 -9.87 -25.23
CA ILE A 294 -23.36 -9.75 -24.82
C ILE A 294 -24.22 -9.37 -26.04
N THR A 295 -25.32 -10.07 -26.26
CA THR A 295 -26.32 -9.73 -27.30
C THR A 295 -27.17 -8.52 -26.88
N GLU A 296 -27.95 -7.98 -27.81
CA GLU A 296 -28.86 -6.86 -27.53
C GLU A 296 -29.99 -7.25 -26.56
N ASP A 297 -30.35 -8.53 -26.52
CA ASP A 297 -31.31 -9.12 -25.58
C ASP A 297 -30.65 -9.70 -24.31
N TYR A 298 -29.43 -9.23 -23.99
CA TYR A 298 -28.71 -9.53 -22.75
C TYR A 298 -28.38 -11.02 -22.53
N GLN A 299 -28.13 -11.76 -23.62
CA GLN A 299 -27.63 -13.13 -23.57
C GLN A 299 -26.12 -13.19 -23.86
N LEU A 300 -25.45 -14.19 -23.30
CA LEU A 300 -24.05 -14.50 -23.60
C LEU A 300 -23.92 -15.09 -25.02
N LYS A 301 -22.97 -14.57 -25.79
CA LYS A 301 -22.62 -15.04 -27.16
C LYS A 301 -21.10 -15.19 -27.33
N PRO A 302 -20.63 -15.91 -28.37
CA PRO A 302 -19.22 -15.84 -28.77
C PRO A 302 -18.86 -14.41 -29.19
N PHE A 303 -17.63 -13.99 -28.93
CA PHE A 303 -17.17 -12.66 -29.34
C PHE A 303 -16.65 -12.68 -30.77
N ASP A 304 -15.86 -13.71 -31.12
CA ASP A 304 -15.39 -13.99 -32.48
C ASP A 304 -15.87 -15.37 -32.90
N ASN A 305 -17.04 -15.45 -33.54
CA ASN A 305 -17.65 -16.72 -33.92
C ASN A 305 -16.72 -17.61 -34.78
N TYR A 306 -15.91 -16.98 -35.63
CA TYR A 306 -14.98 -17.71 -36.49
C TYR A 306 -13.89 -18.39 -35.66
N GLN A 307 -13.24 -17.70 -34.73
CA GLN A 307 -12.20 -18.33 -33.90
C GLN A 307 -12.77 -19.23 -32.83
N ASP A 308 -13.77 -18.72 -32.11
CA ASP A 308 -14.30 -19.34 -30.91
C ASP A 308 -15.01 -20.66 -31.24
N ILE A 309 -15.78 -20.67 -32.34
CA ILE A 309 -16.62 -21.81 -32.77
C ILE A 309 -16.04 -22.50 -34.00
N GLU A 310 -15.94 -21.83 -35.15
CA GLU A 310 -15.60 -22.48 -36.43
C GLU A 310 -14.16 -23.03 -36.47
N LYS A 311 -13.25 -22.43 -35.69
CA LYS A 311 -11.85 -22.87 -35.53
C LYS A 311 -11.59 -23.60 -34.22
N ASP A 312 -12.65 -24.02 -33.52
CA ASP A 312 -12.59 -24.79 -32.29
C ASP A 312 -11.80 -24.07 -31.16
N GLY A 313 -11.82 -22.74 -31.12
CA GLY A 313 -11.05 -21.94 -30.16
C GLY A 313 -11.35 -22.32 -28.72
N TYR A 314 -12.64 -22.39 -28.35
CA TYR A 314 -13.05 -22.85 -27.02
C TYR A 314 -12.61 -24.29 -26.76
N LYS A 315 -12.90 -25.19 -27.69
CA LYS A 315 -12.58 -26.60 -27.58
C LYS A 315 -11.09 -26.83 -27.35
N LYS A 316 -10.22 -26.11 -28.06
CA LYS A 316 -8.76 -26.24 -27.92
C LYS A 316 -8.26 -25.83 -26.54
N VAL A 317 -8.83 -24.77 -25.95
CA VAL A 317 -8.47 -24.34 -24.59
C VAL A 317 -9.01 -25.34 -23.54
N ILE A 318 -10.23 -25.83 -23.72
CA ILE A 318 -10.82 -26.86 -22.85
C ILE A 318 -10.04 -28.17 -22.91
N ASP A 319 -9.56 -28.55 -24.09
CA ASP A 319 -8.78 -29.78 -24.28
C ASP A 319 -7.44 -29.77 -23.52
N LEU A 320 -6.94 -28.61 -23.07
CA LEU A 320 -5.79 -28.54 -22.16
C LEU A 320 -6.04 -29.28 -20.83
N LYS A 321 -7.30 -29.38 -20.39
CA LYS A 321 -7.73 -30.17 -19.21
C LYS A 321 -7.53 -31.67 -19.41
N LYS A 322 -7.31 -32.15 -20.63
CA LYS A 322 -6.93 -33.55 -20.89
C LYS A 322 -5.53 -33.85 -20.37
N HIS A 323 -4.64 -32.85 -20.42
CA HIS A 323 -3.26 -32.96 -19.94
C HIS A 323 -3.16 -32.63 -18.44
N ASN A 324 -3.79 -31.55 -17.99
CA ASN A 324 -3.83 -31.18 -16.57
C ASN A 324 -5.26 -31.24 -16.03
N LYS A 325 -5.60 -32.31 -15.29
CA LYS A 325 -6.94 -32.48 -14.69
C LYS A 325 -7.26 -31.47 -13.60
N GLY A 326 -6.25 -30.80 -13.03
CA GLY A 326 -6.41 -29.74 -12.04
C GLY A 326 -6.65 -28.35 -12.64
N LEU A 327 -6.43 -28.16 -13.95
CA LEU A 327 -6.64 -26.88 -14.62
C LEU A 327 -8.13 -26.50 -14.66
N LYS A 328 -8.45 -25.29 -14.21
CA LYS A 328 -9.78 -24.70 -14.36
C LYS A 328 -9.79 -23.69 -15.50
N VAL A 329 -10.77 -23.78 -16.40
CA VAL A 329 -10.90 -22.88 -17.54
C VAL A 329 -12.19 -22.06 -17.41
N LEU A 330 -12.06 -20.73 -17.37
CA LEU A 330 -13.19 -19.80 -17.26
C LEU A 330 -13.35 -18.99 -18.56
N LEU A 331 -14.55 -18.49 -18.81
CA LEU A 331 -14.82 -17.53 -19.89
C LEU A 331 -14.98 -16.13 -19.29
N ALA A 332 -14.19 -15.17 -19.76
CA ALA A 332 -14.40 -13.76 -19.42
C ALA A 332 -15.45 -13.14 -20.35
N VAL A 333 -16.33 -12.29 -19.80
CA VAL A 333 -17.32 -11.52 -20.56
C VAL A 333 -17.15 -10.03 -20.26
N GLY A 334 -17.13 -9.21 -21.32
CA GLY A 334 -16.93 -7.76 -21.23
C GLY A 334 -15.64 -7.32 -21.92
N GLY A 335 -14.75 -6.69 -21.16
CA GLY A 335 -13.52 -6.05 -21.61
C GLY A 335 -13.74 -4.64 -22.17
N SER A 336 -12.64 -3.94 -22.42
CA SER A 336 -12.59 -2.52 -22.76
C SER A 336 -13.50 -2.05 -23.91
N LYS A 337 -13.90 -2.94 -24.82
CA LYS A 337 -14.72 -2.65 -26.01
C LYS A 337 -16.23 -2.77 -25.77
N GLU A 338 -16.67 -3.45 -24.72
CA GLU A 338 -18.09 -3.64 -24.45
C GLU A 338 -18.72 -2.40 -23.79
N GLY A 339 -17.93 -1.62 -23.04
CA GLY A 339 -18.34 -0.38 -22.38
C GLY A 339 -19.50 -0.58 -21.39
N SER A 340 -20.19 0.47 -20.98
CA SER A 340 -21.34 0.36 -20.04
C SER A 340 -22.70 0.33 -20.74
N VAL A 341 -22.75 0.49 -22.07
CA VAL A 341 -24.00 0.62 -22.83
C VAL A 341 -24.88 -0.61 -22.67
N ARG A 342 -24.27 -1.81 -22.67
CA ARG A 342 -24.99 -3.07 -22.47
C ARG A 342 -25.05 -3.48 -21.01
N TRP A 343 -23.98 -3.24 -20.25
CA TRP A 343 -23.90 -3.66 -18.86
C TRP A 343 -24.87 -2.91 -17.94
N SER A 344 -24.95 -1.58 -18.03
CA SER A 344 -25.79 -0.79 -17.11
C SER A 344 -27.28 -1.17 -17.22
N PRO A 345 -27.90 -1.25 -18.41
CA PRO A 345 -29.29 -1.74 -18.54
C PRO A 345 -29.48 -3.21 -18.15
N LEU A 346 -28.47 -4.07 -18.36
CA LEU A 346 -28.50 -5.47 -17.98
C LEU A 346 -28.62 -5.61 -16.46
N VAL A 347 -27.79 -4.89 -15.70
CA VAL A 347 -27.78 -4.99 -14.24
C VAL A 347 -28.93 -4.25 -13.58
N ALA A 348 -29.44 -3.19 -14.21
CA ALA A 348 -30.54 -2.40 -13.67
C ALA A 348 -31.86 -3.18 -13.55
N ASP A 349 -32.14 -4.08 -14.49
CA ASP A 349 -33.42 -4.79 -14.57
C ASP A 349 -33.33 -6.28 -14.14
N ALA A 350 -34.27 -6.71 -13.30
CA ALA A 350 -34.24 -8.07 -12.75
C ALA A 350 -34.48 -9.17 -13.79
N ASP A 351 -35.26 -8.92 -14.83
CA ASP A 351 -35.54 -9.88 -15.89
C ASP A 351 -34.40 -9.94 -16.91
N HIS A 352 -33.73 -8.82 -17.17
CA HIS A 352 -32.46 -8.83 -17.93
C HIS A 352 -31.39 -9.65 -17.20
N ARG A 353 -31.19 -9.44 -15.89
CA ARG A 353 -30.28 -10.26 -15.08
C ARG A 353 -30.61 -11.75 -15.16
N LYS A 354 -31.90 -12.13 -15.05
CA LYS A 354 -32.33 -13.54 -15.19
C LYS A 354 -32.02 -14.11 -16.57
N THR A 355 -32.29 -13.35 -17.64
CA THR A 355 -32.01 -13.75 -19.02
C THR A 355 -30.51 -14.00 -19.22
N PHE A 356 -29.69 -13.06 -18.74
CA PHE A 356 -28.24 -13.19 -18.76
C PHE A 356 -27.77 -14.44 -18.01
N ILE A 357 -28.14 -14.60 -16.74
CA ILE A 357 -27.73 -15.73 -15.89
C ILE A 357 -28.11 -17.09 -16.52
N ARG A 358 -29.33 -17.21 -17.06
CA ARG A 358 -29.78 -18.45 -17.74
C ARG A 358 -28.94 -18.73 -18.98
N SER A 359 -28.67 -17.71 -19.78
CA SER A 359 -27.86 -17.85 -20.99
C SER A 359 -26.42 -18.25 -20.67
N VAL A 360 -25.83 -17.65 -19.62
CA VAL A 360 -24.48 -17.96 -19.10
C VAL A 360 -24.38 -19.43 -18.72
N ILE A 361 -25.27 -19.91 -17.85
CA ILE A 361 -25.23 -21.30 -17.37
C ILE A 361 -25.30 -22.28 -18.55
N ARG A 362 -26.24 -22.04 -19.48
CA ARG A 362 -26.39 -22.85 -20.68
C ARG A 362 -25.11 -22.82 -21.51
N PHE A 363 -24.56 -21.64 -21.78
CA PHE A 363 -23.38 -21.47 -22.62
C PHE A 363 -22.14 -22.15 -22.03
N LEU A 364 -21.83 -21.89 -20.75
CA LEU A 364 -20.65 -22.45 -20.09
C LEU A 364 -20.72 -23.98 -20.06
N ARG A 365 -21.91 -24.55 -19.82
CA ARG A 365 -22.09 -26.01 -19.83
C ARG A 365 -22.03 -26.61 -21.24
N THR A 366 -22.54 -25.91 -22.26
CA THR A 366 -22.44 -26.34 -23.67
C THR A 366 -20.98 -26.46 -24.12
N TYR A 367 -20.13 -25.51 -23.73
CA TYR A 367 -18.71 -25.47 -24.11
C TYR A 367 -17.76 -25.98 -23.03
N ASP A 368 -18.29 -26.59 -21.96
CA ASP A 368 -17.54 -27.23 -20.87
C ASP A 368 -16.56 -26.32 -20.08
N PHE A 369 -16.89 -25.04 -19.96
CA PHE A 369 -16.18 -24.10 -19.07
C PHE A 369 -16.48 -24.42 -17.60
N ASP A 370 -15.47 -24.16 -16.75
CA ASP A 370 -15.53 -24.36 -15.30
C ASP A 370 -16.02 -23.11 -14.55
N GLY A 371 -16.19 -21.97 -15.23
CA GLY A 371 -16.70 -20.75 -14.61
C GLY A 371 -16.80 -19.54 -15.53
N LEU A 372 -17.25 -18.43 -14.94
CA LEU A 372 -17.41 -17.12 -15.57
C LEU A 372 -16.49 -16.10 -14.88
N ASP A 373 -15.84 -15.26 -15.67
CA ASP A 373 -15.13 -14.07 -15.23
C ASP A 373 -15.87 -12.82 -15.72
N LEU A 374 -16.22 -11.91 -14.81
CA LEU A 374 -16.90 -10.66 -15.13
C LEU A 374 -15.87 -9.54 -15.29
N ASP A 375 -15.76 -8.98 -16.50
CA ASP A 375 -14.81 -7.91 -16.82
C ASP A 375 -15.55 -6.67 -17.33
N TRP A 376 -16.37 -6.05 -16.47
CA TRP A 376 -17.05 -4.79 -16.80
C TRP A 376 -16.11 -3.59 -16.52
N GLU A 377 -15.73 -2.88 -17.59
CA GLU A 377 -14.85 -1.71 -17.55
C GLU A 377 -15.57 -0.38 -17.91
N TYR A 378 -16.23 0.34 -16.98
CA TYR A 378 -16.39 0.08 -15.55
C TYR A 378 -17.79 0.52 -15.09
N PRO A 379 -18.41 -0.13 -14.07
CA PRO A 379 -19.69 0.29 -13.52
C PRO A 379 -19.65 1.77 -13.09
N ALA A 380 -20.70 2.54 -13.40
CA ALA A 380 -20.80 3.99 -13.19
C ALA A 380 -19.89 4.87 -14.07
N PHE A 381 -19.13 4.32 -15.00
CA PHE A 381 -18.26 5.06 -15.93
C PHE A 381 -18.40 4.59 -17.37
N ARG A 382 -17.93 5.43 -18.31
CA ARG A 382 -17.90 5.19 -19.76
C ARG A 382 -19.27 4.92 -20.38
N ASP A 383 -19.44 5.26 -21.65
CA ASP A 383 -20.53 4.82 -22.55
C ASP A 383 -21.85 4.39 -21.86
N GLY A 384 -22.56 5.31 -21.18
CA GLY A 384 -23.88 5.04 -20.58
C GLY A 384 -23.91 4.50 -19.15
N GLY A 385 -22.78 4.46 -18.43
CA GLY A 385 -22.72 4.11 -17.02
C GLY A 385 -23.52 5.07 -16.12
N ARG A 386 -24.05 4.54 -15.02
CA ARG A 386 -24.91 5.26 -14.07
C ARG A 386 -24.46 5.04 -12.62
N PRO A 387 -24.64 6.00 -11.70
CA PRO A 387 -24.28 5.81 -10.28
C PRO A 387 -24.92 4.58 -9.63
N GLU A 388 -26.13 4.21 -10.04
CA GLU A 388 -26.85 3.04 -9.53
C GLU A 388 -26.20 1.70 -9.96
N ASP A 389 -25.29 1.72 -10.94
CA ASP A 389 -24.58 0.54 -11.40
C ASP A 389 -23.83 -0.16 -10.26
N LYS A 390 -23.33 0.60 -9.28
CA LYS A 390 -22.66 0.05 -8.10
C LYS A 390 -23.53 -0.97 -7.35
N ASP A 391 -24.75 -0.55 -7.01
CA ASP A 391 -25.70 -1.37 -6.27
C ASP A 391 -26.32 -2.44 -7.17
N ASN A 392 -26.51 -2.14 -8.45
CA ASN A 392 -27.09 -3.08 -9.41
C ASN A 392 -26.12 -4.20 -9.79
N TYR A 393 -24.82 -3.90 -9.91
CA TYR A 393 -23.77 -4.88 -10.15
C TYR A 393 -23.62 -5.82 -8.95
N ALA A 394 -23.68 -5.26 -7.74
CA ALA A 394 -23.79 -6.03 -6.50
C ALA A 394 -24.96 -7.03 -6.54
N LYS A 395 -26.17 -6.59 -6.94
CA LYS A 395 -27.35 -7.46 -7.09
C LYS A 395 -27.19 -8.55 -8.15
N LEU A 396 -26.34 -8.38 -9.16
CA LEU A 396 -26.06 -9.45 -10.14
C LEU A 396 -25.22 -10.58 -9.50
N VAL A 397 -24.30 -10.20 -8.62
CA VAL A 397 -23.28 -11.10 -8.03
C VAL A 397 -23.72 -11.73 -6.72
N GLN A 398 -24.54 -11.05 -5.91
CA GLN A 398 -24.84 -11.44 -4.53
C GLN A 398 -25.64 -12.73 -4.36
N VAL A 399 -25.83 -13.12 -3.10
CA VAL A 399 -26.83 -14.07 -2.59
C VAL A 399 -27.69 -13.31 -1.58
N GLN A 400 -28.85 -12.75 -1.96
CA GLN A 400 -29.80 -12.18 -1.02
C GLN A 400 -30.83 -13.21 -0.59
N ASN A 401 -30.94 -13.38 0.74
CA ASN A 401 -31.88 -14.26 1.43
C ASN A 401 -33.35 -13.78 1.37
N THR A 402 -33.83 -13.36 0.21
CA THR A 402 -35.25 -13.01 0.03
C THR A 402 -35.82 -13.79 -1.14
N PHE A 403 -36.82 -14.61 -0.82
CA PHE A 403 -37.64 -15.40 -1.72
C PHE A 403 -37.89 -14.68 -3.07
N SER A 404 -37.26 -15.19 -4.14
CA SER A 404 -37.56 -14.95 -5.57
C SER A 404 -36.70 -13.98 -6.40
N LEU A 405 -35.40 -13.84 -6.15
CA LEU A 405 -34.48 -13.32 -7.17
C LEU A 405 -33.35 -14.34 -7.42
N TYR A 406 -33.12 -14.69 -8.69
CA TYR A 406 -31.96 -15.49 -9.10
C TYR A 406 -30.77 -14.56 -9.25
N GLU A 407 -29.67 -14.90 -8.60
CA GLU A 407 -28.37 -14.22 -8.73
C GLU A 407 -27.32 -15.24 -9.18
N LEU A 408 -26.13 -14.81 -9.64
CA LEU A 408 -25.15 -15.72 -10.27
C LEU A 408 -24.70 -16.86 -9.33
N GLN A 409 -24.34 -16.53 -8.08
CA GLN A 409 -23.85 -17.51 -7.11
C GLN A 409 -24.90 -18.58 -6.78
N VAL A 410 -26.12 -18.17 -6.42
CA VAL A 410 -27.24 -19.09 -6.14
C VAL A 410 -27.57 -19.97 -7.34
N SER A 411 -27.52 -19.40 -8.54
CA SER A 411 -27.87 -20.11 -9.76
C SER A 411 -26.84 -21.19 -10.10
N PHE A 412 -25.54 -20.91 -9.90
CA PHE A 412 -24.47 -21.89 -10.06
C PHE A 412 -24.60 -23.02 -9.03
N GLU A 413 -24.95 -22.74 -7.77
CA GLU A 413 -25.19 -23.77 -6.76
C GLU A 413 -26.38 -24.66 -7.08
N ARG A 414 -27.51 -24.08 -7.47
CA ARG A 414 -28.72 -24.83 -7.84
C ARG A 414 -28.45 -25.70 -9.06
N GLU A 415 -27.74 -25.17 -10.05
CA GLU A 415 -27.37 -25.94 -11.23
C GLU A 415 -26.46 -27.11 -10.86
N ALA A 416 -25.42 -26.90 -10.04
CA ALA A 416 -24.51 -27.95 -9.61
C ALA A 416 -25.24 -29.09 -8.88
N LYS A 417 -26.15 -28.75 -7.96
CA LYS A 417 -27.00 -29.72 -7.25
C LYS A 417 -27.88 -30.52 -8.22
N LYS A 418 -28.45 -29.86 -9.22
CA LYS A 418 -29.34 -30.48 -10.21
C LYS A 418 -28.59 -31.36 -11.21
N SER A 419 -27.48 -30.88 -11.75
CA SER A 419 -26.70 -31.58 -12.77
C SER A 419 -25.72 -32.61 -12.18
N LYS A 420 -25.51 -32.58 -10.86
CA LYS A 420 -24.49 -33.38 -10.15
C LYS A 420 -23.08 -33.14 -10.69
N ARG A 421 -22.84 -31.96 -11.29
CA ARG A 421 -21.54 -31.51 -11.76
C ARG A 421 -20.90 -30.61 -10.71
N GLU A 422 -19.59 -30.45 -10.80
CA GLU A 422 -18.86 -29.45 -10.02
C GLU A 422 -19.44 -28.05 -10.29
N ARG A 423 -19.60 -27.25 -9.22
CA ARG A 423 -20.17 -25.91 -9.29
C ARG A 423 -19.28 -24.99 -10.13
N LEU A 424 -19.91 -24.21 -10.99
CA LEU A 424 -19.23 -23.18 -11.78
C LEU A 424 -18.57 -22.13 -10.86
N LEU A 425 -17.37 -21.71 -11.23
CA LEU A 425 -16.64 -20.61 -10.58
C LEU A 425 -17.16 -19.25 -11.04
N LEU A 426 -17.10 -18.27 -10.16
CA LEU A 426 -17.37 -16.87 -10.49
C LEU A 426 -16.17 -16.03 -10.07
N THR A 427 -15.62 -15.27 -11.00
CA THR A 427 -14.51 -14.33 -10.76
C THR A 427 -14.85 -12.97 -11.35
N MET A 428 -14.09 -11.96 -10.97
CA MET A 428 -14.21 -10.63 -11.56
C MET A 428 -12.86 -9.95 -11.70
N ALA A 429 -12.70 -9.29 -12.84
CA ALA A 429 -11.67 -8.29 -13.07
C ALA A 429 -12.14 -6.95 -12.51
N VAL A 430 -11.27 -6.28 -11.74
CA VAL A 430 -11.60 -5.01 -11.07
C VAL A 430 -10.49 -3.96 -11.24
N PRO A 431 -10.78 -2.65 -11.20
CA PRO A 431 -9.78 -1.61 -11.48
C PRO A 431 -8.84 -1.32 -10.31
N ALA A 432 -7.71 -0.66 -10.59
CA ALA A 432 -6.83 -0.11 -9.56
C ALA A 432 -7.21 1.31 -9.10
N GLY A 433 -7.90 2.08 -9.95
CA GLY A 433 -8.21 3.49 -9.68
C GLY A 433 -9.26 3.67 -8.59
N GLN A 434 -8.92 4.41 -7.54
CA GLN A 434 -9.78 4.65 -6.37
C GLN A 434 -11.17 5.21 -6.73
N GLU A 435 -11.26 6.06 -7.75
CA GLU A 435 -12.53 6.62 -8.22
C GLU A 435 -13.46 5.54 -8.77
N TYR A 436 -12.93 4.67 -9.64
CA TYR A 436 -13.66 3.51 -10.17
C TYR A 436 -14.12 2.57 -9.06
N ILE A 437 -13.25 2.29 -8.09
CA ILE A 437 -13.58 1.43 -6.94
C ILE A 437 -14.72 2.03 -6.12
N ASN A 438 -14.62 3.31 -5.74
CA ASN A 438 -15.60 3.94 -4.86
C ASN A 438 -16.97 4.09 -5.50
N ASN A 439 -17.01 4.43 -6.79
CA ASN A 439 -18.25 4.74 -7.48
C ASN A 439 -18.86 3.51 -8.17
N GLY A 440 -18.07 2.48 -8.50
CA GLY A 440 -18.54 1.32 -9.26
C GLY A 440 -18.69 0.01 -8.48
N TYR A 441 -18.04 -0.15 -7.31
CA TYR A 441 -17.96 -1.44 -6.63
C TYR A 441 -18.34 -1.36 -5.14
N ASP A 442 -19.39 -2.07 -4.74
CA ASP A 442 -19.63 -2.37 -3.32
C ASP A 442 -18.80 -3.60 -2.89
N VAL A 443 -17.51 -3.36 -2.65
CA VAL A 443 -16.51 -4.40 -2.36
C VAL A 443 -16.92 -5.28 -1.19
N ALA A 444 -17.47 -4.72 -0.12
CA ALA A 444 -17.88 -5.49 1.06
C ALA A 444 -19.01 -6.47 0.71
N THR A 445 -20.00 -6.02 -0.06
CA THR A 445 -21.10 -6.85 -0.55
C THR A 445 -20.64 -7.91 -1.55
N LEU A 446 -19.78 -7.54 -2.50
CA LEU A 446 -19.23 -8.48 -3.48
C LEU A 446 -18.37 -9.55 -2.79
N ASN A 447 -17.65 -9.18 -1.72
CA ASN A 447 -16.83 -10.10 -0.95
C ASN A 447 -17.64 -11.09 -0.10
N LYS A 448 -18.91 -10.80 0.23
CA LYS A 448 -19.74 -11.69 1.06
C LYS A 448 -19.94 -13.04 0.36
N SER A 449 -19.30 -14.05 0.92
CA SER A 449 -19.53 -15.46 0.63
C SER A 449 -20.16 -16.09 1.87
N ASP A 450 -21.44 -15.81 2.13
CA ASP A 450 -22.16 -16.53 3.17
C ASP A 450 -22.43 -17.95 2.66
N ASP A 451 -21.54 -18.89 2.98
CA ASP A 451 -22.00 -20.25 3.23
C ASP A 451 -21.18 -20.93 4.33
N MET A 452 -21.86 -21.21 5.45
CA MET A 452 -21.38 -21.90 6.65
C MET A 452 -20.96 -23.37 6.39
N LEU A 453 -21.00 -23.84 5.14
CA LEU A 453 -20.75 -25.22 4.74
C LEU A 453 -19.60 -25.45 3.73
N SER A 454 -18.88 -24.41 3.30
CA SER A 454 -17.74 -24.56 2.37
C SER A 454 -16.41 -24.12 2.97
N ARG A 455 -15.82 -24.96 3.84
CA ARG A 455 -14.42 -24.83 4.30
C ARG A 455 -13.38 -25.26 3.24
N THR A 456 -13.79 -25.40 1.99
CA THR A 456 -12.92 -25.71 0.84
C THR A 456 -13.22 -24.72 -0.27
N CYS A 457 -12.31 -23.74 -0.43
CA CYS A 457 -12.28 -22.66 -1.44
C CYS A 457 -13.25 -21.47 -1.23
N PRO A 458 -12.75 -20.27 -0.88
CA PRO A 458 -13.51 -19.03 -1.06
C PRO A 458 -13.61 -18.71 -2.57
N ASN A 459 -14.83 -18.56 -3.08
CA ASN A 459 -15.17 -18.74 -4.50
C ASN A 459 -15.56 -17.46 -5.27
N LEU A 460 -15.07 -16.29 -4.84
CA LEU A 460 -14.99 -15.10 -5.69
C LEU A 460 -13.53 -14.69 -5.75
N MET A 461 -12.90 -14.78 -6.92
CA MET A 461 -11.59 -14.16 -7.13
C MET A 461 -11.79 -12.75 -7.64
N ILE A 462 -11.25 -11.78 -6.92
CA ILE A 462 -11.17 -10.39 -7.32
C ILE A 462 -9.75 -10.21 -7.84
N SER A 463 -9.62 -10.17 -9.16
CA SER A 463 -8.36 -9.88 -9.82
C SER A 463 -8.32 -8.40 -10.15
N PRO A 464 -7.62 -7.54 -9.39
CA PRO A 464 -7.30 -6.22 -9.88
C PRO A 464 -6.62 -6.32 -11.25
N CYS A 465 -7.35 -5.93 -12.30
CA CYS A 465 -6.81 -5.56 -13.59
C CYS A 465 -6.05 -4.25 -13.37
N ILE A 466 -4.77 -4.38 -13.09
CA ILE A 466 -3.85 -3.26 -12.93
C ILE A 466 -3.46 -2.80 -14.34
N ASN A 467 -4.41 -2.16 -15.01
CA ASN A 467 -4.14 -1.27 -16.14
C ASN A 467 -4.14 0.13 -15.52
N CYS A 468 -3.05 0.50 -14.82
CA CYS A 468 -2.95 1.77 -14.09
C CYS A 468 -2.90 3.00 -15.01
N ILE A 469 -2.93 2.78 -16.32
CA ILE A 469 -3.09 3.80 -17.34
C ILE A 469 -4.14 3.26 -18.31
N THR A 470 -5.41 3.53 -17.99
CA THR A 470 -6.46 3.43 -19.00
C THR A 470 -6.08 4.33 -20.16
N ARG A 471 -6.49 3.89 -21.35
CA ARG A 471 -6.25 4.51 -22.65
C ARG A 471 -6.38 6.05 -22.56
N SER A 472 -5.54 6.78 -23.30
CA SER A 472 -5.51 8.26 -23.37
C SER A 472 -6.86 8.96 -23.59
N ASP A 473 -7.89 8.20 -23.97
CA ASP A 473 -9.18 8.67 -24.41
C ASP A 473 -10.25 8.61 -23.29
N ASP A 474 -9.96 7.99 -22.13
CA ASP A 474 -10.96 7.64 -21.10
C ASP A 474 -11.06 8.61 -19.90
N TYR A 475 -10.43 9.78 -19.94
CA TYR A 475 -10.48 10.77 -18.84
C TYR A 475 -11.18 12.08 -19.24
N VAL A 476 -12.30 12.39 -18.58
CA VAL A 476 -13.02 13.70 -18.65
C VAL A 476 -12.68 14.56 -17.42
N VAL A 477 -11.43 14.52 -16.99
CA VAL A 477 -10.86 15.47 -16.04
C VAL A 477 -9.63 16.05 -16.73
N ASP A 478 -9.44 17.38 -16.63
CA ASP A 478 -8.41 18.17 -17.32
C ASP A 478 -6.97 17.66 -17.05
N LEU A 479 -6.60 16.53 -17.67
CA LEU A 479 -5.31 15.84 -17.62
C LEU A 479 -4.40 16.27 -18.77
N THR A 480 -4.71 17.38 -19.44
CA THR A 480 -3.85 17.98 -20.48
C THR A 480 -2.43 18.28 -19.98
N LYS A 481 -2.19 18.26 -18.67
CA LYS A 481 -0.86 18.37 -18.04
C LYS A 481 -0.20 17.04 -17.62
N LEU A 482 -0.96 15.94 -17.48
CA LEU A 482 -0.46 14.63 -17.04
C LEU A 482 -0.21 13.66 -18.22
N CYS A 483 -0.87 13.85 -19.36
CA CYS A 483 -0.52 13.17 -20.63
C CYS A 483 0.93 13.44 -21.07
N SER A 484 1.57 14.42 -20.45
CA SER A 484 2.93 14.86 -20.72
C SER A 484 3.97 14.17 -19.85
N LEU A 485 3.67 13.16 -19.01
CA LEU A 485 4.67 12.57 -18.09
C LEU A 485 4.72 11.04 -18.24
N GLN A 486 5.93 10.47 -18.35
CA GLN A 486 6.13 9.01 -18.38
C GLN A 486 5.78 8.37 -17.01
N ALA A 487 4.91 7.36 -17.02
CA ALA A 487 4.57 6.53 -15.85
C ALA A 487 4.71 5.02 -16.14
N HIS A 488 4.93 4.21 -15.10
CA HIS A 488 5.14 2.76 -15.19
C HIS A 488 3.82 1.96 -15.18
N ASP A 489 3.79 0.86 -15.94
CA ASP A 489 2.67 -0.08 -16.02
C ASP A 489 2.57 -1.04 -14.80
N ILE A 490 3.70 -1.26 -14.13
CA ILE A 490 3.79 -2.03 -12.88
C ILE A 490 4.61 -1.22 -11.88
N LEU A 491 3.99 -0.80 -10.80
CA LEU A 491 4.67 -0.23 -9.65
C LEU A 491 4.45 -1.15 -8.45
N LEU A 492 5.32 -2.16 -8.33
CA LEU A 492 5.75 -2.60 -7.02
C LEU A 492 6.62 -1.47 -6.48
N CYS A 493 6.36 -1.02 -5.24
CA CYS A 493 6.97 0.16 -4.64
C CYS A 493 8.45 0.33 -5.04
N ILE A 494 8.76 1.40 -5.80
CA ILE A 494 10.15 1.79 -6.07
C ILE A 494 10.62 2.55 -4.83
N GLU A 495 11.46 1.92 -4.02
CA GLU A 495 11.88 2.46 -2.72
C GLU A 495 12.83 3.67 -2.80
N ASN A 496 13.26 4.15 -3.97
CA ASN A 496 14.42 5.07 -4.07
C ASN A 496 14.38 6.18 -5.15
N GLU A 497 13.22 6.64 -5.63
CA GLU A 497 13.16 7.79 -6.57
C GLU A 497 12.34 8.95 -5.98
N PRO A 498 12.82 10.20 -6.07
CA PRO A 498 12.08 11.37 -5.58
C PRO A 498 10.90 11.64 -6.52
N MET A 499 9.69 11.24 -6.10
CA MET A 499 8.46 11.60 -6.80
C MET A 499 8.14 13.08 -6.58
N GLU A 500 8.62 13.93 -7.48
CA GLU A 500 8.04 15.28 -7.68
C GLU A 500 6.65 15.15 -8.31
N SER A 501 5.65 14.84 -7.48
CA SER A 501 4.26 15.31 -7.58
C SER A 501 3.35 14.45 -6.70
N SER A 502 2.58 15.12 -5.86
CA SER A 502 1.64 14.61 -4.86
C SER A 502 0.41 13.86 -5.42
N HIS A 503 0.47 13.30 -6.63
CA HIS A 503 -0.73 12.82 -7.35
C HIS A 503 -0.63 11.41 -7.95
N VAL A 504 0.36 10.58 -7.57
CA VAL A 504 0.57 9.28 -8.26
C VAL A 504 0.74 8.09 -7.28
N TRP A 505 0.61 8.30 -5.96
CA TRP A 505 0.76 7.22 -4.97
C TRP A 505 -0.37 6.18 -4.98
N TRP A 506 -1.55 6.53 -5.50
CA TRP A 506 -2.71 5.63 -5.52
C TRP A 506 -2.69 4.59 -6.65
N ILE A 507 -1.74 4.67 -7.60
CA ILE A 507 -1.64 3.72 -8.73
C ILE A 507 -0.65 2.57 -8.47
N PHE A 508 -0.13 2.43 -7.25
CA PHE A 508 0.80 1.34 -6.88
C PHE A 508 0.03 0.06 -6.52
N GLN A 509 0.58 -1.12 -6.88
CA GLN A 509 -0.07 -2.40 -6.61
C GLN A 509 -0.32 -2.62 -5.12
N ASP A 510 0.65 -2.27 -4.28
CA ASP A 510 0.55 -2.36 -2.82
C ASP A 510 -0.59 -1.48 -2.26
N TYR A 511 -0.70 -0.25 -2.76
CA TYR A 511 -1.79 0.65 -2.38
C TYR A 511 -3.14 0.09 -2.80
N THR A 512 -3.30 -0.33 -4.06
CA THR A 512 -4.55 -0.91 -4.56
C THR A 512 -4.99 -2.12 -3.74
N VAL A 513 -4.07 -3.05 -3.43
CA VAL A 513 -4.38 -4.23 -2.61
C VAL A 513 -4.82 -3.81 -1.21
N LYS A 514 -4.08 -2.91 -0.55
CA LYS A 514 -4.45 -2.38 0.78
C LYS A 514 -5.81 -1.70 0.74
N TYR A 515 -6.09 -0.95 -0.32
CA TYR A 515 -7.38 -0.27 -0.50
C TYR A 515 -8.54 -1.25 -0.61
N TYR A 516 -8.40 -2.33 -1.39
CA TYR A 516 -9.42 -3.39 -1.46
C TYR A 516 -9.63 -4.08 -0.10
N LEU A 517 -8.55 -4.35 0.65
CA LEU A 517 -8.64 -4.91 2.00
C LEU A 517 -9.38 -3.97 2.96
N GLU A 518 -9.09 -2.67 2.92
CA GLU A 518 -9.79 -1.64 3.71
C GLU A 518 -11.27 -1.52 3.34
N LYS A 519 -11.62 -1.73 2.06
CA LYS A 519 -13.00 -1.76 1.57
C LYS A 519 -13.75 -3.07 1.85
N GLY A 520 -13.09 -4.04 2.49
CA GLY A 520 -13.70 -5.27 2.98
C GLY A 520 -13.51 -6.49 2.09
N ALA A 521 -12.54 -6.50 1.18
CA ALA A 521 -12.14 -7.71 0.45
C ALA A 521 -11.33 -8.68 1.33
N ASP A 522 -11.54 -9.99 1.17
CA ASP A 522 -10.71 -10.98 1.86
C ASP A 522 -9.37 -11.14 1.15
N ARG A 523 -8.29 -11.23 1.93
CA ARG A 523 -6.93 -11.44 1.39
C ARG A 523 -6.81 -12.66 0.48
N ASP A 524 -7.47 -13.77 0.84
CA ASP A 524 -7.39 -15.04 0.10
C ASP A 524 -8.21 -15.06 -1.20
N LYS A 525 -8.96 -13.99 -1.47
CA LYS A 525 -9.76 -13.78 -2.68
C LYS A 525 -9.11 -12.80 -3.66
N LEU A 526 -8.07 -12.07 -3.26
CA LEU A 526 -7.36 -11.13 -4.11
C LEU A 526 -6.26 -11.82 -4.93
N VAL A 527 -6.26 -11.60 -6.25
CA VAL A 527 -5.22 -12.09 -7.17
C VAL A 527 -4.53 -10.90 -7.83
N VAL A 528 -3.23 -10.74 -7.60
CA VAL A 528 -2.49 -9.58 -8.13
C VAL A 528 -2.18 -9.76 -9.61
N GLY A 529 -2.61 -8.82 -10.45
CA GLY A 529 -2.34 -8.83 -11.89
C GLY A 529 -0.88 -8.52 -12.23
N ILE A 530 -0.33 -9.24 -13.21
CA ILE A 530 1.02 -9.03 -13.75
C ILE A 530 0.91 -8.87 -15.27
N PRO A 531 1.07 -7.65 -15.82
CA PRO A 531 1.03 -7.45 -17.26
C PRO A 531 2.30 -7.97 -17.92
N THR A 532 2.14 -8.78 -18.96
CA THR A 532 3.24 -9.23 -19.85
C THR A 532 3.42 -8.28 -21.04
N TYR A 533 3.28 -6.99 -20.77
CA TYR A 533 3.41 -5.88 -21.72
C TYR A 533 3.89 -4.64 -20.96
N GLY A 534 4.24 -3.58 -21.70
CA GLY A 534 4.50 -2.27 -21.13
C GLY A 534 3.86 -1.15 -21.94
N ARG A 535 3.46 -0.08 -21.26
CA ARG A 535 3.14 1.21 -21.89
C ARG A 535 4.40 1.95 -22.33
N SER A 536 4.31 2.66 -23.46
CA SER A 536 5.43 3.39 -24.04
C SER A 536 5.05 4.83 -24.42
N TYR A 537 6.04 5.71 -24.42
CA TYR A 537 5.87 7.14 -24.67
C TYR A 537 6.97 7.67 -25.59
N THR A 538 6.61 8.66 -26.42
CA THR A 538 7.57 9.43 -27.23
C THR A 538 7.95 10.68 -26.45
N LEU A 539 9.23 10.80 -26.06
CA LEU A 539 9.72 11.90 -25.23
C LEU A 539 9.77 13.24 -25.99
N VAL A 540 9.52 14.35 -25.29
CA VAL A 540 9.75 15.71 -25.83
C VAL A 540 11.23 15.91 -26.12
N ASN A 541 12.10 15.53 -25.19
CA ASN A 541 13.54 15.55 -25.35
C ASN A 541 14.10 14.13 -25.12
N PRO A 542 14.66 13.46 -26.15
CA PRO A 542 15.20 12.10 -26.04
C PRO A 542 16.31 11.92 -24.99
N THR A 543 17.00 13.01 -24.63
CA THR A 543 18.06 13.00 -23.60
C THR A 543 17.51 13.14 -22.18
N ALA A 544 16.33 13.74 -22.02
CA ALA A 544 15.58 13.76 -20.77
C ALA A 544 14.71 12.49 -20.69
N ASN A 545 15.34 11.39 -20.28
CA ASN A 545 14.76 10.04 -20.27
C ASN A 545 14.71 9.42 -18.85
N THR A 546 14.58 10.27 -17.83
CA THR A 546 14.33 9.87 -16.44
C THR A 546 12.83 9.66 -16.20
N PHE A 547 12.48 9.01 -15.08
CA PHE A 547 11.09 8.95 -14.63
C PHE A 547 10.48 10.36 -14.54
N GLY A 548 9.19 10.50 -14.90
CA GLY A 548 8.53 11.81 -14.94
C GLY A 548 9.03 12.74 -16.05
N SER A 549 9.81 12.27 -17.03
CA SER A 549 10.24 13.13 -18.14
C SER A 549 9.06 13.51 -19.05
N PRO A 550 9.09 14.72 -19.64
CA PRO A 550 8.05 15.15 -20.55
C PRO A 550 7.88 14.27 -21.80
N ALA A 551 6.66 13.84 -22.10
CA ALA A 551 6.28 13.08 -23.29
C ALA A 551 5.41 13.92 -24.25
N GLN A 552 5.61 13.77 -25.55
CA GLN A 552 4.75 14.35 -26.60
C GLN A 552 3.49 13.52 -26.82
N GLY A 553 3.50 12.24 -26.41
CA GLY A 553 2.39 11.34 -26.60
C GLY A 553 2.80 9.87 -26.51
N PRO A 554 1.91 8.96 -26.95
CA PRO A 554 2.17 7.52 -26.90
C PRO A 554 3.34 7.14 -27.81
N GLY A 555 4.09 6.13 -27.38
CA GLY A 555 5.22 5.58 -28.14
C GLY A 555 4.79 4.96 -29.46
N GLU A 556 5.74 4.81 -30.38
CA GLU A 556 5.48 4.19 -31.68
C GLU A 556 4.98 2.75 -31.53
N PRO A 557 4.06 2.31 -32.40
CA PRO A 557 3.42 1.01 -32.25
C PRO A 557 4.42 -0.12 -32.50
N GLY A 558 4.29 -1.20 -31.73
CA GLY A 558 5.05 -2.42 -31.92
C GLY A 558 4.78 -3.07 -33.29
N LYS A 559 5.77 -3.81 -33.81
CA LYS A 559 5.66 -4.52 -35.11
C LYS A 559 4.48 -5.51 -35.13
N TYR A 560 4.21 -6.14 -34.00
CA TYR A 560 3.26 -7.23 -33.87
C TYR A 560 1.97 -6.81 -33.17
N THR A 561 2.06 -6.01 -32.10
CA THR A 561 0.88 -5.50 -31.37
C THR A 561 0.17 -4.38 -32.10
N LYS A 562 0.93 -3.56 -32.87
CA LYS A 562 0.41 -2.48 -33.73
C LYS A 562 -0.46 -1.44 -33.02
N GLU A 563 -0.24 -1.25 -31.72
CA GLU A 563 -0.96 -0.27 -30.90
C GLU A 563 0.02 0.79 -30.39
N LYS A 564 -0.30 2.07 -30.61
CA LYS A 564 0.51 3.18 -30.10
C LYS A 564 0.51 3.16 -28.57
N GLY A 565 1.68 3.37 -27.99
CA GLY A 565 1.84 3.40 -26.54
C GLY A 565 1.72 2.04 -25.86
N TYR A 566 1.72 0.94 -26.61
CA TYR A 566 1.65 -0.43 -26.08
C TYR A 566 2.69 -1.32 -26.76
N LEU A 567 3.47 -2.05 -25.98
CA LEU A 567 4.43 -3.04 -26.47
C LEU A 567 4.30 -4.33 -25.66
N ALA A 568 4.16 -5.47 -26.33
CA ALA A 568 4.22 -6.75 -25.64
C ALA A 568 5.64 -7.02 -25.12
N PHE A 569 5.78 -7.85 -24.08
CA PHE A 569 7.08 -8.17 -23.49
C PHE A 569 8.13 -8.65 -24.52
N TYR A 570 7.71 -9.48 -25.48
CA TYR A 570 8.62 -9.95 -26.54
C TYR A 570 9.05 -8.85 -27.52
N GLU A 571 8.26 -7.79 -27.72
CA GLU A 571 8.63 -6.63 -28.54
C GLU A 571 9.66 -5.76 -27.84
N VAL A 572 9.51 -5.61 -26.52
CA VAL A 572 10.52 -4.97 -25.67
C VAL A 572 11.83 -5.77 -25.73
N CYS A 573 11.77 -7.10 -25.58
CA CYS A 573 12.95 -7.98 -25.68
C CYS A 573 13.67 -7.86 -27.02
N VAL A 574 12.94 -7.94 -28.14
CA VAL A 574 13.54 -7.81 -29.49
C VAL A 574 14.17 -6.44 -29.70
N SER A 575 13.54 -5.37 -29.19
CA SER A 575 14.09 -4.02 -29.26
C SER A 575 15.42 -3.92 -28.51
N ARG A 576 15.50 -4.55 -27.34
CA ARG A 576 16.70 -4.58 -26.50
C ARG A 576 17.83 -5.39 -27.12
N LEU A 577 17.53 -6.57 -27.67
CA LEU A 577 18.50 -7.40 -28.40
C LEU A 577 19.08 -6.70 -29.63
N ARG A 578 18.35 -5.74 -30.22
CA ARG A 578 18.82 -4.90 -31.34
C ARG A 578 19.59 -3.65 -30.89
N GLY A 579 20.00 -3.59 -29.62
CA GLY A 579 20.76 -2.49 -29.06
C GLY A 579 19.95 -1.20 -28.83
N LYS A 580 18.61 -1.27 -28.82
CA LYS A 580 17.76 -0.11 -28.51
C LYS A 580 17.38 -0.10 -27.02
N GLY A 581 17.56 1.06 -26.38
CA GLY A 581 17.09 1.37 -25.04
C GLY A 581 18.18 1.31 -23.96
N VAL A 582 18.07 2.18 -22.96
CA VAL A 582 18.90 2.19 -21.74
C VAL A 582 18.17 1.39 -20.66
N GLU A 583 18.88 0.47 -19.99
CA GLU A 583 18.32 -0.16 -18.78
C GLU A 583 18.53 0.78 -17.61
N ARG A 584 17.44 1.27 -17.04
CA ARG A 584 17.47 1.80 -15.69
C ARG A 584 16.71 0.80 -14.85
N ARG A 585 17.43 -0.16 -14.24
CA ARG A 585 16.80 -1.00 -13.23
C ARG A 585 16.31 -0.06 -12.13
N PRO A 586 15.06 -0.15 -11.67
CA PRO A 586 14.80 0.25 -10.29
C PRO A 586 15.76 -0.58 -9.45
N LEU A 587 16.61 0.10 -8.67
CA LEU A 587 17.76 -0.48 -7.96
C LEU A 587 17.51 -1.93 -7.48
N ASN A 588 18.47 -2.82 -7.81
CA ASN A 588 18.67 -4.18 -7.27
C ASN A 588 17.55 -5.22 -7.46
N LEU A 589 17.57 -5.89 -8.61
CA LEU A 589 17.37 -7.34 -8.62
C LEU A 589 18.71 -8.00 -8.99
N SER A 590 19.22 -8.81 -8.07
CA SER A 590 20.36 -9.70 -8.28
C SER A 590 20.01 -10.69 -9.40
N PRO A 591 20.95 -11.09 -10.28
CA PRO A 591 20.72 -12.22 -11.17
C PRO A 591 20.63 -13.49 -10.33
N GLY A 592 19.41 -13.87 -9.94
CA GLY A 592 19.12 -14.97 -9.02
C GLY A 592 17.75 -14.88 -8.33
N ASP A 593 17.11 -13.70 -8.32
CA ASP A 593 15.87 -13.48 -7.57
C ASP A 593 14.59 -13.48 -8.44
N VAL A 594 14.57 -14.24 -9.54
CA VAL A 594 13.33 -14.55 -10.28
C VAL A 594 13.10 -16.07 -10.21
N PRO A 595 11.90 -16.54 -9.82
CA PRO A 595 11.55 -17.97 -9.90
C PRO A 595 11.71 -18.56 -11.30
#